data_AF-A0A1B9YVD1-F1
#
_entry.id   AF-A0A1B9YVD1-F1
#
_cell.length_a   1.000
_cell.length_b   1.000
_cell.length_c   1.000
_cell.angle_alpha   90.00
_cell.angle_beta   90.00
_cell.angle_gamma   90.00
#
_symmetry.space_group_name_H-M   'P 1'
#
loop_
_entity.id
_entity.type
_entity.pdbx_description
1 polymer ?
#
loop_
_entity_poly.entity_id
_entity_poly.type
_entity_poly.pdbx_seq_one_letter_code
_entity_poly.pdbx_strand_id
1 'polypeptide(L)'
;MPPPVFRFAPSPNGYLHLGHAYSALLNFDLARERGGRFLLRIEDIDATRCRPEFEAAIYEDLAWLGISWETPVRRQSEHFSRYREAVEKLAGSGLIYPSFESRAEIGRLVAQREAGAPWPRDPDGAPLYPGVAKSLPPDRRRELIAQGEPYALRLDMQSALARTKELAWQEEGAGPGGETGVVAARPEAWGDVVLARKETPTSYHLSVVIDDALQGVTDVVRGRDLFWSTSVHLVLQRLLGIPQPVYRHHRLIEDASGHKLSKSTRATALRELRGQGATPTDIRSLVGLRDDSGSTTAGC
;
A
#
# COMPACT_ATOMS: atom_id res chain seq x y z
N MET A 1 -12.55 9.00 -23.41
CA MET A 1 -11.66 8.98 -22.22
C MET A 1 -10.60 7.92 -22.47
N PRO A 2 -9.36 8.08 -21.99
CA PRO A 2 -8.37 7.01 -22.05
C PRO A 2 -8.89 5.75 -21.33
N PRO A 3 -8.46 4.54 -21.73
CA PRO A 3 -8.86 3.31 -21.06
C PRO A 3 -8.42 3.32 -19.58
N PRO A 4 -9.23 2.77 -18.66
CA PRO A 4 -8.84 2.72 -17.25
C PRO A 4 -7.62 1.82 -17.05
N VAL A 5 -6.84 2.10 -16.02
CA VAL A 5 -5.57 1.42 -15.73
C VAL A 5 -5.62 0.85 -14.31
N PHE A 6 -5.50 -0.46 -14.23
CA PHE A 6 -5.48 -1.26 -13.00
C PHE A 6 -4.07 -1.77 -12.73
N ARG A 7 -3.78 -2.12 -11.47
CA ARG A 7 -2.52 -2.77 -11.12
C ARG A 7 -2.64 -3.78 -9.99
N PHE A 8 -1.96 -4.91 -10.14
CA PHE A 8 -1.59 -5.75 -9.01
C PHE A 8 -0.16 -5.41 -8.58
N ALA A 9 0.02 -5.09 -7.30
CA ALA A 9 1.28 -4.55 -6.77
C ALA A 9 1.83 -5.35 -5.57
N PRO A 10 2.29 -6.59 -5.75
CA PRO A 10 2.78 -7.42 -4.65
C PRO A 10 4.20 -7.06 -4.21
N SER A 11 4.51 -7.22 -2.92
CA SER A 11 5.88 -7.25 -2.41
C SER A 11 6.44 -8.69 -2.44
N PRO A 12 7.65 -8.91 -2.99
CA PRO A 12 8.26 -10.25 -3.11
C PRO A 12 8.93 -10.69 -1.80
N ASN A 13 8.18 -10.75 -0.70
CA ASN A 13 8.68 -11.10 0.64
C ASN A 13 7.98 -12.35 1.24
N GLY A 14 7.46 -13.19 0.36
CA GLY A 14 6.80 -14.47 0.65
C GLY A 14 6.03 -14.95 -0.58
N TYR A 15 5.63 -16.22 -0.60
CA TYR A 15 4.80 -16.76 -1.68
C TYR A 15 3.39 -16.16 -1.66
N LEU A 16 2.76 -16.09 -2.84
CA LEU A 16 1.37 -15.67 -2.96
C LEU A 16 0.44 -16.71 -2.29
N HIS A 17 -0.71 -16.23 -1.82
CA HIS A 17 -1.75 -17.03 -1.16
C HIS A 17 -3.12 -16.62 -1.71
N LEU A 18 -4.20 -17.27 -1.29
CA LEU A 18 -5.56 -17.01 -1.81
C LEU A 18 -5.98 -15.53 -1.78
N GLY A 19 -5.67 -14.80 -0.70
CA GLY A 19 -5.90 -13.34 -0.67
C GLY A 19 -5.20 -12.55 -1.77
N HIS A 20 -3.97 -12.94 -2.16
CA HIS A 20 -3.27 -12.33 -3.29
C HIS A 20 -3.89 -12.75 -4.62
N ALA A 21 -4.25 -14.02 -4.79
CA ALA A 21 -4.97 -14.49 -5.99
C ALA A 21 -6.28 -13.72 -6.18
N TYR A 22 -7.07 -13.56 -5.12
CA TYR A 22 -8.30 -12.78 -5.16
C TYR A 22 -8.06 -11.36 -5.65
N SER A 23 -7.06 -10.68 -5.07
CA SER A 23 -6.73 -9.30 -5.45
C SER A 23 -6.27 -9.21 -6.92
N ALA A 24 -5.40 -10.12 -7.36
CA ALA A 24 -4.88 -10.14 -8.72
C ALA A 24 -5.97 -10.44 -9.75
N LEU A 25 -6.77 -11.49 -9.52
CA LEU A 25 -7.90 -11.89 -10.37
C LEU A 25 -8.95 -10.77 -10.46
N LEU A 26 -9.35 -10.19 -9.32
CA LEU A 26 -10.34 -9.11 -9.33
C LEU A 26 -9.87 -7.88 -10.11
N ASN A 27 -8.61 -7.47 -9.96
CA ASN A 27 -8.08 -6.37 -10.76
C ASN A 27 -8.06 -6.72 -12.26
N PHE A 28 -7.66 -7.95 -12.61
CA PHE A 28 -7.56 -8.39 -14.00
C PHE A 28 -8.94 -8.48 -14.66
N ASP A 29 -9.93 -9.01 -13.97
CA ASP A 29 -11.31 -9.13 -14.44
C ASP A 29 -11.92 -7.75 -14.67
N LEU A 30 -11.78 -6.84 -13.70
CA LEU A 30 -12.25 -5.45 -13.84
C LEU A 30 -11.58 -4.70 -14.98
N ALA A 31 -10.28 -4.93 -15.20
CA ALA A 31 -9.58 -4.37 -16.35
C ALA A 31 -10.20 -4.91 -17.66
N ARG A 32 -10.42 -6.22 -17.78
CA ARG A 32 -11.02 -6.83 -18.98
C ARG A 32 -12.45 -6.35 -19.23
N GLU A 33 -13.29 -6.37 -18.20
CA GLU A 33 -14.69 -5.92 -18.27
C GLU A 33 -14.82 -4.47 -18.73
N ARG A 34 -13.85 -3.62 -18.36
CA ARG A 34 -13.85 -2.19 -18.71
C ARG A 34 -13.01 -1.86 -19.94
N GLY A 35 -12.47 -2.85 -20.66
CA GLY A 35 -11.55 -2.62 -21.77
C GLY A 35 -10.29 -1.85 -21.37
N GLY A 36 -9.87 -2.01 -20.12
CA GLY A 36 -8.76 -1.33 -19.48
C GLY A 36 -7.43 -2.04 -19.61
N ARG A 37 -6.41 -1.40 -19.06
CA ARG A 37 -5.03 -1.86 -18.99
C ARG A 37 -4.77 -2.52 -17.63
N PHE A 38 -3.97 -3.56 -17.61
CA PHE A 38 -3.60 -4.25 -16.37
C PHE A 38 -2.08 -4.33 -16.21
N LEU A 39 -1.60 -3.77 -15.10
CA LEU A 39 -0.18 -3.66 -14.79
C LEU A 39 0.22 -4.60 -13.66
N LEU A 40 1.47 -5.08 -13.72
CA LEU A 40 2.15 -5.68 -12.58
C LEU A 40 3.24 -4.71 -12.09
N ARG A 41 3.30 -4.48 -10.79
CA ARG A 41 4.35 -3.70 -10.13
C ARG A 41 4.93 -4.47 -8.95
N ILE A 42 6.25 -4.64 -8.90
CA ILE A 42 6.93 -5.28 -7.78
C ILE A 42 7.25 -4.21 -6.73
N GLU A 43 6.64 -4.32 -5.54
CA GLU A 43 6.84 -3.39 -4.43
C GLU A 43 7.96 -3.88 -3.49
N ASP A 44 9.21 -3.74 -3.95
CA ASP A 44 10.43 -4.29 -3.37
C ASP A 44 11.30 -3.27 -2.61
N ILE A 45 10.69 -2.21 -2.06
CA ILE A 45 11.41 -1.14 -1.35
C ILE A 45 12.17 -1.62 -0.10
N ASP A 46 11.74 -2.74 0.50
CA ASP A 46 12.42 -3.38 1.64
C ASP A 46 13.30 -4.54 1.16
N ALA A 47 14.51 -4.21 0.73
CA ALA A 47 15.50 -5.17 0.22
C ALA A 47 15.84 -6.27 1.24
N THR A 48 15.69 -6.02 2.55
CA THR A 48 16.00 -7.01 3.59
C THR A 48 14.99 -8.15 3.64
N ARG A 49 13.75 -7.87 3.22
CA ARG A 49 12.64 -8.85 3.19
C ARG A 49 12.37 -9.40 1.80
N CYS A 50 12.78 -8.70 0.75
CA CYS A 50 12.54 -9.10 -0.62
C CYS A 50 13.54 -10.15 -1.10
N ARG A 51 13.07 -11.13 -1.88
CA ARG A 51 13.92 -12.19 -2.42
C ARG A 51 13.60 -12.48 -3.89
N PRO A 52 14.60 -12.70 -4.77
CA PRO A 52 14.37 -13.01 -6.19
C PRO A 52 13.48 -14.23 -6.42
N GLU A 53 13.58 -15.26 -5.57
CA GLU A 53 12.75 -16.46 -5.68
C GLU A 53 11.25 -16.18 -5.45
N PHE A 54 10.91 -15.20 -4.61
CA PHE A 54 9.52 -14.80 -4.41
C PHE A 54 9.02 -13.96 -5.59
N GLU A 55 9.88 -13.15 -6.20
CA GLU A 55 9.53 -12.43 -7.43
C GLU A 55 9.27 -13.39 -8.60
N ALA A 56 10.17 -14.38 -8.79
CA ALA A 56 9.98 -15.42 -9.80
C ALA A 56 8.67 -16.20 -9.59
N ALA A 57 8.37 -16.59 -8.33
CA ALA A 57 7.13 -17.27 -7.99
C ALA A 57 5.89 -16.40 -8.26
N ILE A 58 5.95 -15.08 -8.07
CA ILE A 58 4.85 -14.17 -8.43
C ILE A 58 4.54 -14.29 -9.93
N TYR A 59 5.55 -14.24 -10.80
CA TYR A 59 5.32 -14.38 -12.24
C TYR A 59 4.73 -15.75 -12.61
N GLU A 60 5.27 -16.83 -12.03
CA GLU A 60 4.77 -18.20 -12.26
C GLU A 60 3.31 -18.37 -11.80
N ASP A 61 2.97 -17.88 -10.61
CA ASP A 61 1.64 -18.01 -10.03
C ASP A 61 0.62 -17.21 -10.85
N LEU A 62 0.95 -15.98 -11.26
CA LEU A 62 0.06 -15.14 -12.08
C LEU A 62 -0.15 -15.75 -13.48
N ALA A 63 0.92 -16.24 -14.12
CA ALA A 63 0.81 -16.91 -15.41
C ALA A 63 -0.03 -18.19 -15.31
N TRP A 64 0.16 -18.98 -14.25
CA TRP A 64 -0.63 -20.18 -13.99
C TRP A 64 -2.12 -19.87 -13.76
N LEU A 65 -2.44 -18.75 -13.09
CA LEU A 65 -3.81 -18.27 -12.93
C LEU A 65 -4.45 -17.75 -14.24
N GLY A 66 -3.70 -17.70 -15.35
CA GLY A 66 -4.16 -17.15 -16.62
C GLY A 66 -4.20 -15.62 -16.68
N ILE A 67 -3.51 -14.95 -15.76
CA ILE A 67 -3.41 -13.49 -15.71
C ILE A 67 -2.29 -13.04 -16.64
N SER A 68 -2.60 -12.14 -17.57
CA SER A 68 -1.62 -11.45 -18.41
C SER A 68 -1.50 -10.00 -17.99
N TRP A 69 -0.31 -9.41 -18.10
CA TRP A 69 -0.03 -8.03 -17.69
C TRP A 69 0.85 -7.32 -18.72
N GLU A 70 0.82 -5.99 -18.71
CA GLU A 70 1.69 -5.20 -19.57
C GLU A 70 3.16 -5.27 -19.14
N THR A 71 4.04 -5.27 -20.14
CA THR A 71 5.49 -5.22 -19.96
C THR A 71 6.08 -3.91 -20.51
N PRO A 72 7.19 -3.39 -19.93
CA PRO A 72 7.96 -3.97 -18.83
C PRO A 72 7.30 -3.83 -17.45
N VAL A 73 7.56 -4.79 -16.58
CA VAL A 73 7.15 -4.75 -15.16
C VAL A 73 7.98 -3.70 -14.43
N ARG A 74 7.33 -2.86 -13.63
CA ARG A 74 8.00 -1.85 -12.80
C ARG A 74 8.46 -2.47 -11.48
N ARG A 75 9.70 -2.24 -11.07
CA ARG A 75 10.20 -2.53 -9.70
C ARG A 75 10.47 -1.23 -8.96
N GLN A 76 9.99 -1.09 -7.73
CA GLN A 76 10.13 0.16 -6.98
C GLN A 76 11.59 0.47 -6.63
N SER A 77 12.40 -0.55 -6.37
CA SER A 77 13.84 -0.41 -6.08
C SER A 77 14.63 0.28 -7.21
N GLU A 78 14.19 0.13 -8.46
CA GLU A 78 14.80 0.76 -9.64
C GLU A 78 14.46 2.26 -9.77
N HIS A 79 13.62 2.81 -8.88
CA HIS A 79 13.05 4.16 -8.99
C HIS A 79 13.23 5.03 -7.75
N PHE A 80 14.17 4.69 -6.87
CA PHE A 80 14.47 5.45 -5.66
C PHE A 80 14.81 6.94 -5.86
N SER A 81 15.33 7.33 -7.03
CA SER A 81 15.53 8.75 -7.36
C SER A 81 14.22 9.54 -7.38
N ARG A 82 13.14 8.97 -7.93
CA ARG A 82 11.82 9.60 -8.00
C ARG A 82 11.22 9.83 -6.61
N TYR A 83 11.45 8.90 -5.70
CA TYR A 83 10.97 9.04 -4.32
C TYR A 83 11.79 10.08 -3.56
N ARG A 84 13.11 10.14 -3.77
CA ARG A 84 13.95 11.24 -3.23
C ARG A 84 13.49 12.61 -3.69
N GLU A 85 13.21 12.79 -4.98
CA GLU A 85 12.68 14.05 -5.52
C GLU A 85 11.41 14.50 -4.79
N ALA A 86 10.49 13.57 -4.51
CA ALA A 86 9.27 13.87 -3.76
C ALA A 86 9.55 14.21 -2.28
N VAL A 87 10.45 13.48 -1.63
CA VAL A 87 10.90 13.77 -0.26
C VAL A 87 11.52 15.18 -0.19
N GLU A 88 12.39 15.53 -1.14
CA GLU A 88 13.02 16.85 -1.22
C GLU A 88 11.99 17.96 -1.44
N LYS A 89 10.98 17.76 -2.30
CA LYS A 89 9.87 18.70 -2.49
C LYS A 89 9.09 18.94 -1.20
N LEU A 90 8.78 17.87 -0.45
CA LEU A 90 8.08 17.97 0.83
C LEU A 90 8.96 18.63 1.90
N ALA A 91 10.27 18.35 1.91
CA ALA A 91 11.24 18.98 2.80
C ALA A 91 11.36 20.49 2.54
N GLY A 92 11.53 20.89 1.27
CA GLY A 92 11.58 22.30 0.87
C GLY A 92 10.29 23.06 1.19
N SER A 93 9.17 22.35 1.32
CA SER A 93 7.88 22.92 1.75
C SER A 93 7.71 22.99 3.28
N GLY A 94 8.67 22.49 4.06
CA GLY A 94 8.59 22.42 5.52
C GLY A 94 7.56 21.42 6.05
N LEU A 95 7.22 20.39 5.27
CA LEU A 95 6.16 19.43 5.60
C LEU A 95 6.67 18.13 6.20
N ILE A 96 7.98 17.91 6.21
CA ILE A 96 8.58 16.73 6.82
C ILE A 96 9.68 17.12 7.79
N TYR A 97 9.89 16.26 8.78
CA TYR A 97 10.94 16.43 9.78
C TYR A 97 11.58 15.07 10.14
N PRO A 98 12.86 15.07 10.57
CA PRO A 98 13.52 13.86 11.05
C PRO A 98 13.04 13.47 12.45
N SER A 99 12.78 12.18 12.66
CA SER A 99 12.63 11.53 13.96
C SER A 99 13.77 10.54 14.17
N PHE A 100 14.37 10.53 15.36
CA PHE A 100 15.58 9.76 15.68
C PHE A 100 15.29 8.53 16.54
N GLU A 101 14.07 8.41 17.08
CA GLU A 101 13.71 7.34 18.00
C GLU A 101 13.55 6.01 17.26
N SER A 102 14.20 4.99 17.79
CA SER A 102 13.99 3.60 17.41
C SER A 102 12.57 3.14 17.75
N ARG A 103 12.13 2.04 17.14
CA ARG A 103 10.83 1.44 17.45
C ARG A 103 10.69 1.06 18.93
N ALA A 104 11.77 0.59 19.55
CA ALA A 104 11.80 0.23 20.96
C ALA A 104 11.65 1.48 21.87
N GLU A 105 12.32 2.58 21.52
CA GLU A 105 12.20 3.84 22.26
C GLU A 105 10.81 4.45 22.13
N ILE A 106 10.23 4.43 20.92
CA ILE A 106 8.84 4.84 20.70
C ILE A 106 7.91 4.02 21.60
N GLY A 107 8.06 2.68 21.62
CA GLY A 107 7.26 1.81 22.47
C GLY A 107 7.39 2.14 23.96
N ARG A 108 8.61 2.41 24.44
CA ARG A 108 8.87 2.82 25.82
C ARG A 108 8.21 4.17 26.14
N LEU A 109 8.33 5.16 25.26
CA LEU A 109 7.72 6.49 25.44
C LEU A 109 6.19 6.40 25.46
N VAL A 110 5.61 5.57 24.59
CA VAL A 110 4.16 5.31 24.57
C VAL A 110 3.72 4.67 25.89
N ALA A 111 4.38 3.60 26.34
CA ALA A 111 4.03 2.91 27.58
C ALA A 111 4.10 3.84 28.81
N GLN A 112 5.09 4.74 28.86
CA GLN A 112 5.20 5.75 29.92
C GLN A 112 4.04 6.73 29.92
N ARG A 113 3.55 7.16 28.75
CA ARG A 113 2.40 8.07 28.64
C ARG A 113 1.07 7.36 28.88
N GLU A 114 0.95 6.11 28.45
CA GLU A 114 -0.23 5.25 28.70
C GLU A 114 -0.51 5.03 30.19
N ALA A 115 0.51 5.13 31.05
CA ALA A 115 0.34 5.06 32.50
C ALA A 115 -0.52 6.21 33.07
N GLY A 116 -0.59 7.36 32.38
CA GLY A 116 -1.38 8.52 32.80
C GLY A 116 -2.72 8.65 32.08
N ALA A 117 -2.78 8.33 30.78
CA ALA A 117 -4.00 8.36 29.96
C ALA A 117 -3.83 7.49 28.71
N PRO A 118 -4.92 6.93 28.14
CA PRO A 118 -4.84 6.15 26.90
C PRO A 118 -4.11 6.90 25.78
N TRP A 119 -3.12 6.25 25.17
CA TRP A 119 -2.38 6.83 24.05
C TRP A 119 -3.12 6.56 22.73
N PRO A 120 -3.28 7.56 21.85
CA PRO A 120 -4.00 7.39 20.59
C PRO A 120 -3.31 6.37 19.68
N ARG A 121 -4.13 5.66 18.90
CA ARG A 121 -3.70 4.65 17.94
C ARG A 121 -4.26 4.98 16.57
N ASP A 122 -3.51 4.64 15.53
CA ASP A 122 -3.97 4.74 14.16
C ASP A 122 -5.05 3.68 13.85
N PRO A 123 -5.71 3.77 12.69
CA PRO A 123 -6.73 2.79 12.30
C PRO A 123 -6.23 1.33 12.22
N ASP A 124 -4.91 1.11 12.13
CA ASP A 124 -4.29 -0.22 12.14
C ASP A 124 -3.93 -0.69 13.57
N GLY A 125 -4.18 0.15 14.58
CA GLY A 125 -3.93 -0.12 16.00
C GLY A 125 -2.51 0.20 16.46
N ALA A 126 -1.64 0.73 15.59
CA ALA A 126 -0.31 1.14 15.98
C ALA A 126 -0.37 2.47 16.75
N PRO A 127 0.42 2.63 17.83
CA PRO A 127 0.40 3.87 18.60
C PRO A 127 0.93 5.03 17.75
N LEU A 128 0.27 6.19 17.85
CA LEU A 128 0.73 7.38 17.15
C LEU A 128 2.13 7.79 17.63
N TYR A 129 2.93 8.37 16.74
CA TYR A 129 4.27 8.80 17.10
C TYR A 129 4.22 9.86 18.21
N PRO A 130 4.97 9.71 19.33
CA PRO A 130 4.89 10.60 20.49
C PRO A 130 5.44 12.02 20.28
N GLY A 131 5.91 12.36 19.09
CA GLY A 131 6.22 13.73 18.69
C GLY A 131 7.47 14.35 19.32
N VAL A 132 8.30 13.57 20.02
CA VAL A 132 9.47 14.08 20.75
C VAL A 132 10.48 14.78 19.82
N ALA A 133 10.78 14.24 18.64
CA ALA A 133 11.66 14.91 17.69
C ALA A 133 11.02 16.13 17.01
N LYS A 134 9.69 16.20 16.94
CA LYS A 134 8.95 17.34 16.36
C LYS A 134 9.15 18.63 17.17
N SER A 135 9.49 18.51 18.45
CA SER A 135 9.81 19.65 19.32
C SER A 135 11.30 20.02 19.35
N LEU A 136 12.18 19.22 18.74
CA LEU A 136 13.61 19.54 18.70
C LEU A 136 13.90 20.79 17.86
N PRO A 137 14.76 21.72 18.32
CA PRO A 137 15.20 22.85 17.52
C PRO A 137 15.83 22.41 16.19
N PRO A 138 15.62 23.16 15.08
CA PRO A 138 16.18 22.81 13.77
C PRO A 138 17.70 22.61 13.77
N ASP A 139 18.45 23.42 14.53
CA ASP A 139 19.91 23.28 14.68
C ASP A 139 20.29 21.93 15.27
N ARG A 140 19.60 21.53 16.36
CA ARG A 140 19.87 20.25 17.00
C ARG A 140 19.59 19.06 16.07
N ARG A 141 18.55 19.15 15.25
CA ARG A 141 18.27 18.12 14.23
C ARG A 141 19.39 18.03 13.21
N ARG A 142 19.90 19.17 12.74
CA ARG A 142 21.03 19.21 11.80
C ARG A 142 22.30 18.61 12.39
N GLU A 143 22.60 18.91 13.64
CA GLU A 143 23.73 18.31 14.37
C GLU A 143 23.64 16.79 14.45
N LEU A 144 22.48 16.25 14.86
CA LEU A 144 22.27 14.80 14.95
C LEU A 144 22.44 14.12 13.58
N ILE A 145 21.88 14.72 12.52
CA ILE A 145 22.06 14.20 11.15
C ILE A 145 23.54 14.25 10.75
N ALA A 146 24.25 15.34 11.02
CA ALA A 146 25.67 15.49 10.70
C ALA A 146 26.56 14.50 11.46
N GLN A 147 26.16 14.10 12.68
CA GLN A 147 26.80 13.06 13.48
C GLN A 147 26.53 11.64 12.96
N GLY A 148 25.67 11.50 11.96
CA GLY A 148 25.34 10.21 11.35
C GLY A 148 24.26 9.42 12.09
N GLU A 149 23.54 10.04 13.03
CA GLU A 149 22.47 9.39 13.78
C GLU A 149 21.39 8.83 12.84
N PRO A 150 20.95 7.57 13.02
CA PRO A 150 19.86 7.02 12.25
C PRO A 150 18.56 7.83 12.45
N TYR A 151 17.84 8.08 11.35
CA TYR A 151 16.56 8.78 11.41
C TYR A 151 15.56 8.27 10.37
N ALA A 152 14.29 8.55 10.65
CA ALA A 152 13.19 8.45 9.70
C ALA A 152 12.63 9.85 9.42
N LEU A 153 12.23 10.11 8.18
CA LEU A 153 11.52 11.34 7.80
C LEU A 153 10.03 11.10 7.96
N ARG A 154 9.38 11.94 8.75
CA ARG A 154 7.93 11.89 9.02
C ARG A 154 7.22 13.05 8.37
N LEU A 155 6.00 12.80 7.89
CA LEU A 155 5.07 13.85 7.50
C LEU A 155 4.58 14.55 8.77
N ASP A 156 4.71 15.87 8.84
CA ASP A 156 3.98 16.67 9.80
C ASP A 156 2.52 16.73 9.37
N MET A 157 1.68 15.87 9.96
CA MET A 157 0.28 15.75 9.56
C MET A 157 -0.49 17.04 9.84
N GLN A 158 -0.20 17.72 10.94
CA GLN A 158 -0.85 19.00 11.26
C GLN A 158 -0.53 20.06 10.20
N SER A 159 0.74 20.23 9.84
CA SER A 159 1.17 21.17 8.80
C SER A 159 0.67 20.78 7.41
N ALA A 160 0.57 19.49 7.12
CA ALA A 160 -0.02 18.97 5.89
C ALA A 160 -1.51 19.33 5.79
N LEU A 161 -2.29 19.08 6.84
CA LEU A 161 -3.73 19.36 6.86
C LEU A 161 -4.06 20.85 6.79
N ALA A 162 -3.19 21.72 7.30
CA ALA A 162 -3.33 23.15 7.09
C ALA A 162 -3.27 23.56 5.60
N ARG A 163 -2.65 22.74 4.74
CA ARG A 163 -2.50 22.96 3.29
C ARG A 163 -3.43 22.10 2.44
N THR A 164 -3.96 21.01 3.00
CA THR A 164 -4.90 20.12 2.32
C THR A 164 -6.29 20.30 2.93
N LYS A 165 -7.14 21.11 2.30
CA LYS A 165 -8.53 21.27 2.73
C LYS A 165 -9.40 20.17 2.10
N GLU A 166 -10.31 19.62 2.91
CA GLU A 166 -11.40 18.71 2.54
C GLU A 166 -10.98 17.60 1.55
N LEU A 167 -10.59 16.46 2.12
CA LEU A 167 -10.19 15.29 1.38
C LEU A 167 -11.31 14.23 1.45
N ALA A 168 -11.64 13.66 0.30
CA ALA A 168 -12.60 12.57 0.17
C ALA A 168 -12.21 11.68 -1.01
N TRP A 169 -12.74 10.46 -1.07
CA TRP A 169 -12.57 9.60 -2.23
C TRP A 169 -13.83 8.91 -2.68
N GLN A 170 -13.83 8.51 -3.95
CA GLN A 170 -14.84 7.64 -4.52
C GLN A 170 -14.48 6.19 -4.22
N GLU A 171 -15.33 5.53 -3.45
CA GLU A 171 -15.30 4.11 -3.12
C GLU A 171 -16.33 3.37 -3.97
N GLU A 172 -15.87 2.47 -4.85
CA GLU A 172 -16.77 1.61 -5.64
C GLU A 172 -16.97 0.22 -5.03
N GLY A 173 -16.19 -0.14 -4.02
CA GLY A 173 -16.34 -1.35 -3.22
C GLY A 173 -17.07 -1.06 -1.92
N ALA A 174 -16.56 -1.65 -0.84
CA ALA A 174 -17.08 -1.43 0.50
C ALA A 174 -15.93 -1.35 1.52
N GLY A 175 -15.98 -0.35 2.39
CA GLY A 175 -15.08 -0.24 3.53
C GLY A 175 -15.41 -1.22 4.67
N PRO A 176 -14.57 -1.25 5.73
CA PRO A 176 -14.76 -2.14 6.89
C PRO A 176 -16.11 -1.97 7.60
N GLY A 177 -16.68 -0.75 7.59
CA GLY A 177 -17.99 -0.43 8.14
C GLY A 177 -19.13 -0.39 7.11
N GLY A 178 -18.87 -0.83 5.87
CA GLY A 178 -19.83 -0.78 4.76
C GLY A 178 -19.85 0.56 4.01
N GLU A 179 -18.81 1.38 4.17
CA GLU A 179 -18.66 2.66 3.48
C GLU A 179 -18.61 2.47 1.97
N THR A 180 -19.38 3.26 1.22
CA THR A 180 -19.42 3.24 -0.26
C THR A 180 -19.72 4.64 -0.78
N GLY A 181 -19.49 4.90 -2.07
CA GLY A 181 -19.72 6.21 -2.66
C GLY A 181 -18.63 7.21 -2.27
N VAL A 182 -19.01 8.45 -1.94
CA VAL A 182 -18.06 9.47 -1.51
C VAL A 182 -17.77 9.29 -0.01
N VAL A 183 -16.53 8.94 0.31
CA VAL A 183 -16.07 8.73 1.70
C VAL A 183 -15.15 9.88 2.12
N ALA A 184 -15.45 10.52 3.24
CA ALA A 184 -14.62 11.57 3.80
C ALA A 184 -13.33 10.99 4.40
N ALA A 185 -12.18 11.61 4.10
CA ALA A 185 -10.89 11.21 4.63
C ALA A 185 -10.68 11.71 6.05
N ARG A 186 -9.99 10.88 6.86
CA ARG A 186 -9.63 11.17 8.26
C ARG A 186 -8.11 11.00 8.46
N PRO A 187 -7.27 11.72 7.70
CA PRO A 187 -5.82 11.60 7.78
C PRO A 187 -5.24 11.93 9.16
N GLU A 188 -5.90 12.77 9.95
CA GLU A 188 -5.53 13.09 11.32
C GLU A 188 -5.48 11.86 12.24
N ALA A 189 -6.27 10.82 11.93
CA ALA A 189 -6.27 9.57 12.69
C ALA A 189 -4.92 8.81 12.61
N TRP A 190 -4.09 9.10 11.60
CA TRP A 190 -2.80 8.42 11.37
C TRP A 190 -1.62 9.09 12.06
N GLY A 191 -1.78 10.33 12.54
CA GLY A 191 -0.67 11.13 13.05
C GLY A 191 0.48 11.28 12.05
N ASP A 192 1.70 11.48 12.58
CA ASP A 192 2.88 11.77 11.76
C ASP A 192 3.53 10.49 11.20
N VAL A 193 3.07 10.07 10.02
CA VAL A 193 3.51 8.86 9.31
C VAL A 193 4.94 8.96 8.78
N VAL A 194 5.64 7.83 8.68
CA VAL A 194 6.98 7.77 8.05
C VAL A 194 6.85 7.81 6.53
N LEU A 195 7.59 8.70 5.88
CA LEU A 195 7.67 8.82 4.43
C LEU A 195 8.99 8.31 3.84
N ALA A 196 10.07 8.30 4.59
CA ALA A 196 11.35 7.78 4.15
C ALA A 196 12.27 7.45 5.33
N ARG A 197 13.30 6.65 5.07
CA ARG A 197 14.43 6.37 5.96
C ARG A 197 15.73 6.64 5.20
N LYS A 198 16.84 6.77 5.92
CA LYS A 198 18.15 6.99 5.30
C LYS A 198 18.49 5.92 4.24
N GLU A 199 18.34 4.65 4.60
CA GLU A 199 18.69 3.51 3.73
C GLU A 199 17.59 3.15 2.73
N THR A 200 16.37 3.64 2.93
CA THR A 200 15.22 3.40 2.06
C THR A 200 14.51 4.73 1.83
N PRO A 201 14.76 5.42 0.71
CA PRO A 201 14.33 6.81 0.51
C PRO A 201 12.83 6.95 0.19
N THR A 202 12.01 6.06 0.73
CA THR A 202 10.56 6.03 0.58
C THR A 202 9.93 5.20 1.71
N SER A 203 8.61 5.26 1.79
CA SER A 203 7.75 4.31 2.50
C SER A 203 6.72 3.77 1.51
N TYR A 204 5.95 2.77 1.92
CA TYR A 204 4.82 2.27 1.13
C TYR A 204 3.87 3.42 0.72
N HIS A 205 3.49 4.29 1.67
CA HIS A 205 2.56 5.39 1.40
C HIS A 205 3.08 6.35 0.31
N LEU A 206 4.39 6.63 0.30
CA LEU A 206 4.99 7.54 -0.66
C LEU A 206 5.17 6.88 -2.03
N SER A 207 5.73 5.66 -2.08
CA SER A 207 6.05 5.00 -3.35
C SER A 207 4.78 4.63 -4.12
N VAL A 208 3.74 4.12 -3.44
CA VAL A 208 2.49 3.72 -4.10
C VAL A 208 1.78 4.90 -4.76
N VAL A 209 1.75 6.06 -4.11
CA VAL A 209 1.11 7.28 -4.65
C VAL A 209 1.86 7.79 -5.88
N ILE A 210 3.19 7.81 -5.82
CA ILE A 210 4.03 8.27 -6.93
C ILE A 210 3.93 7.31 -8.12
N ASP A 211 4.00 6.00 -7.87
CA ASP A 211 4.00 5.01 -8.94
C ASP A 211 2.63 4.85 -9.59
N ASP A 212 1.54 4.93 -8.83
CA ASP A 212 0.19 4.94 -9.39
C ASP A 212 0.04 6.14 -10.36
N ALA A 213 0.55 7.32 -9.99
CA ALA A 213 0.55 8.50 -10.87
C ALA A 213 1.42 8.30 -12.13
N LEU A 214 2.66 7.82 -11.96
CA LEU A 214 3.61 7.64 -13.07
C LEU A 214 3.16 6.58 -14.08
N GLN A 215 2.50 5.52 -13.61
CA GLN A 215 1.97 4.46 -14.46
C GLN A 215 0.57 4.79 -15.02
N GLY A 216 -0.01 5.92 -14.61
CA GLY A 216 -1.34 6.36 -15.04
C GLY A 216 -2.47 5.50 -14.48
N VAL A 217 -2.28 4.88 -13.31
CA VAL A 217 -3.30 4.09 -12.62
C VAL A 217 -4.51 4.97 -12.33
N THR A 218 -5.67 4.56 -12.81
CA THR A 218 -6.96 5.25 -12.58
C THR A 218 -7.82 4.52 -11.57
N ASP A 219 -7.62 3.22 -11.39
CA ASP A 219 -8.45 2.36 -10.56
C ASP A 219 -7.57 1.54 -9.61
N VAL A 220 -7.63 1.88 -8.32
CA VAL A 220 -6.90 1.18 -7.26
C VAL A 220 -7.82 0.17 -6.59
N VAL A 221 -7.62 -1.11 -6.92
CA VAL A 221 -8.35 -2.22 -6.31
C VAL A 221 -7.45 -2.98 -5.33
N ARG A 222 -7.80 -2.98 -4.05
CA ARG A 222 -6.96 -3.55 -2.96
C ARG A 222 -7.79 -3.99 -1.76
N GLY A 223 -7.19 -4.71 -0.81
CA GLY A 223 -7.91 -5.22 0.36
C GLY A 223 -8.41 -4.12 1.31
N ARG A 224 -9.54 -4.37 1.99
CA ARG A 224 -10.14 -3.46 2.99
C ARG A 224 -9.23 -3.14 4.19
N ASP A 225 -8.16 -3.89 4.40
CA ASP A 225 -7.12 -3.56 5.38
C ASP A 225 -6.37 -2.26 5.03
N LEU A 226 -6.37 -1.85 3.76
CA LEU A 226 -5.76 -0.61 3.31
C LEU A 226 -6.77 0.54 3.18
N PHE A 227 -8.04 0.31 3.55
CA PHE A 227 -9.13 1.27 3.37
C PHE A 227 -8.81 2.63 4.00
N TRP A 228 -8.47 2.64 5.29
CA TRP A 228 -8.20 3.89 6.00
C TRP A 228 -6.88 4.56 5.59
N SER A 229 -5.91 3.77 5.10
CA SER A 229 -4.62 4.28 4.60
C SER A 229 -4.79 5.17 3.36
N THR A 230 -5.91 5.03 2.65
CA THR A 230 -6.33 5.94 1.57
C THR A 230 -6.30 7.40 2.04
N SER A 231 -6.65 7.68 3.30
CA SER A 231 -6.61 9.05 3.83
C SER A 231 -5.21 9.67 3.77
N VAL A 232 -4.16 8.89 4.10
CA VAL A 232 -2.77 9.34 4.00
C VAL A 232 -2.39 9.57 2.53
N HIS A 233 -2.85 8.68 1.64
CA HIS A 233 -2.53 8.76 0.22
C HIS A 233 -3.14 10.01 -0.42
N LEU A 234 -4.37 10.39 -0.03
CA LEU A 234 -5.01 11.63 -0.49
C LEU A 234 -4.25 12.89 -0.06
N VAL A 235 -3.68 12.90 1.17
CA VAL A 235 -2.82 14.00 1.63
C VAL A 235 -1.60 14.12 0.73
N LEU A 236 -0.89 13.00 0.49
CA LEU A 236 0.29 12.98 -0.36
C LEU A 236 -0.03 13.38 -1.81
N GLN A 237 -1.15 12.89 -2.35
CA GLN A 237 -1.63 13.26 -3.68
C GLN A 237 -1.85 14.76 -3.79
N ARG A 238 -2.58 15.35 -2.83
CA ARG A 238 -2.85 16.79 -2.80
C ARG A 238 -1.57 17.62 -2.67
N LEU A 239 -0.66 17.25 -1.77
CA LEU A 239 0.59 17.98 -1.55
C LEU A 239 1.55 17.91 -2.76
N LEU A 240 1.55 16.78 -3.47
CA LEU A 240 2.44 16.57 -4.61
C LEU A 240 1.83 17.05 -5.93
N GLY A 241 0.53 17.34 -5.98
CA GLY A 241 -0.20 17.73 -7.19
C GLY A 241 -0.51 16.53 -8.08
N ILE A 242 -0.70 15.37 -7.48
CA ILE A 242 -0.96 14.10 -8.16
C ILE A 242 -2.48 13.87 -8.27
N PRO A 243 -3.00 13.46 -9.45
CA PRO A 243 -4.40 13.08 -9.61
C PRO A 243 -4.82 11.93 -8.72
N GLN A 244 -6.05 11.98 -8.25
CA GLN A 244 -6.64 10.94 -7.41
C GLN A 244 -7.26 9.84 -8.27
N PRO A 245 -6.94 8.55 -8.05
CA PRO A 245 -7.64 7.44 -8.68
C PRO A 245 -8.98 7.17 -7.99
N VAL A 246 -9.83 6.39 -8.65
CA VAL A 246 -10.99 5.76 -8.02
C VAL A 246 -10.49 4.57 -7.19
N TYR A 247 -11.08 4.35 -6.01
CA TYR A 247 -10.72 3.24 -5.14
C TYR A 247 -11.82 2.19 -5.09
N ARG A 248 -11.41 0.93 -5.00
CA ARG A 248 -12.28 -0.21 -4.70
C ARG A 248 -11.61 -1.07 -3.66
N HIS A 249 -12.14 -1.05 -2.46
CA HIS A 249 -11.68 -1.94 -1.41
C HIS A 249 -12.49 -3.24 -1.42
N HIS A 250 -11.78 -4.36 -1.54
CA HIS A 250 -12.38 -5.69 -1.58
C HIS A 250 -12.27 -6.38 -0.22
N ARG A 251 -13.17 -7.35 0.03
CA ARG A 251 -13.13 -8.19 1.23
C ARG A 251 -11.78 -8.90 1.36
N LEU A 252 -11.43 -9.25 2.59
CA LEU A 252 -10.28 -10.11 2.83
C LEU A 252 -10.70 -11.57 2.67
N ILE A 253 -9.79 -12.41 2.18
CA ILE A 253 -9.98 -13.85 2.25
C ILE A 253 -9.52 -14.30 3.63
N GLU A 254 -10.44 -14.95 4.35
CA GLU A 254 -10.24 -15.44 5.71
C GLU A 254 -10.01 -16.96 5.67
N ASP A 255 -9.31 -17.49 6.68
CA ASP A 255 -9.17 -18.92 6.87
C ASP A 255 -10.46 -19.54 7.44
N ALA A 256 -10.48 -20.86 7.59
CA ALA A 256 -11.62 -21.60 8.14
C ALA A 256 -12.00 -21.20 9.58
N SER A 257 -11.14 -20.45 10.28
CA SER A 257 -11.38 -19.91 11.63
C SER A 257 -11.79 -18.43 11.61
N GLY A 258 -12.02 -17.83 10.43
CA GLY A 258 -12.39 -16.43 10.27
C GLY A 258 -11.24 -15.44 10.46
N HIS A 259 -9.99 -15.92 10.58
CA HIS A 259 -8.83 -15.02 10.62
C HIS A 259 -8.39 -14.66 9.22
N LYS A 260 -7.91 -13.43 9.03
CA LYS A 260 -7.30 -13.00 7.76
C LYS A 260 -6.20 -14.00 7.36
N LEU A 261 -6.26 -14.51 6.13
CA LEU A 261 -5.11 -15.21 5.54
C LEU A 261 -3.96 -14.20 5.44
N SER A 262 -2.92 -14.42 6.24
CA SER A 262 -1.75 -13.57 6.30
C SER A 262 -0.49 -14.43 6.17
N LYS A 263 0.66 -13.79 5.98
CA LYS A 263 1.97 -14.46 5.92
C LYS A 263 2.34 -15.21 7.20
N SER A 264 1.68 -14.92 8.33
CA SER A 264 1.97 -15.53 9.64
C SER A 264 0.96 -16.59 10.07
N THR A 265 -0.24 -16.60 9.50
CA THR A 265 -1.10 -17.78 9.55
C THR A 265 -0.60 -18.77 8.49
N ARG A 266 -0.75 -20.08 8.71
CA ARG A 266 -0.36 -21.13 7.75
C ARG A 266 -1.30 -21.13 6.53
N ALA A 267 -1.51 -19.96 5.93
CA ALA A 267 -2.27 -19.78 4.72
C ALA A 267 -1.52 -20.53 3.61
N THR A 268 -2.12 -21.61 3.12
CA THR A 268 -1.56 -22.45 2.07
C THR A 268 -1.16 -21.57 0.89
N ALA A 269 0.11 -21.64 0.50
CA ALA A 269 0.63 -20.86 -0.63
C ALA A 269 -0.02 -21.34 -1.94
N LEU A 270 -0.15 -20.48 -2.94
CA LEU A 270 -0.73 -20.86 -4.24
C LEU A 270 0.05 -22.00 -4.89
N ARG A 271 1.38 -21.96 -4.81
CA ARG A 271 2.25 -23.06 -5.24
C ARG A 271 1.94 -24.40 -4.58
N GLU A 272 1.51 -24.41 -3.31
CA GLU A 272 1.17 -25.64 -2.59
C GLU A 272 -0.18 -26.17 -3.06
N LEU A 273 -1.19 -25.29 -3.22
CA LEU A 273 -2.48 -25.66 -3.80
C LEU A 273 -2.31 -26.21 -5.22
N ARG A 274 -1.50 -25.56 -6.05
CA ARG A 274 -1.12 -26.03 -7.39
C ARG A 274 -0.45 -27.41 -7.34
N GLY A 275 0.48 -27.60 -6.41
CA GLY A 275 1.15 -28.91 -6.20
C GLY A 275 0.20 -30.02 -5.73
N GLN A 276 -0.91 -29.66 -5.09
CA GLN A 276 -1.99 -30.57 -4.69
C GLN A 276 -3.02 -30.82 -5.80
N GLY A 277 -2.84 -30.24 -6.99
CA GLY A 277 -3.70 -30.45 -8.15
C GLY A 277 -4.86 -29.46 -8.27
N ALA A 278 -4.90 -28.39 -7.45
CA ALA A 278 -5.86 -27.31 -7.67
C ALA A 278 -5.67 -26.70 -9.06
N THR A 279 -6.76 -26.27 -9.68
CA THR A 279 -6.81 -25.57 -10.96
C THR A 279 -7.10 -24.07 -10.77
N PRO A 280 -6.87 -23.21 -11.78
CA PRO A 280 -7.28 -21.80 -11.70
C PRO A 280 -8.78 -21.61 -11.41
N THR A 281 -9.63 -22.48 -11.94
CA THR A 281 -11.08 -22.52 -11.64
C THR A 281 -11.37 -22.83 -10.18
N ASP A 282 -10.63 -23.78 -9.58
CA ASP A 282 -10.76 -24.06 -8.15
C ASP A 282 -10.37 -22.83 -7.32
N ILE A 283 -9.30 -22.12 -7.71
CA ILE A 283 -8.89 -20.89 -7.02
C ILE A 283 -9.96 -19.82 -7.13
N ARG A 284 -10.52 -19.57 -8.32
CA ARG A 284 -11.63 -18.63 -8.52
C ARG A 284 -12.81 -18.95 -7.60
N SER A 285 -13.22 -20.23 -7.58
CA SER A 285 -14.29 -20.72 -6.70
C SER A 285 -13.97 -20.47 -5.22
N LEU A 286 -12.76 -20.81 -4.76
CA LEU A 286 -12.32 -20.61 -3.37
C LEU A 286 -12.31 -19.13 -2.96
N VAL A 287 -12.01 -18.22 -3.89
CA VAL A 287 -12.04 -16.78 -3.63
C VAL A 287 -13.38 -16.13 -3.99
N GLY A 288 -14.40 -16.92 -4.32
CA GLY A 288 -15.76 -16.45 -4.60
C GLY A 288 -15.87 -15.58 -5.85
N LEU A 289 -15.00 -15.80 -6.84
CA LEU A 289 -15.10 -15.24 -8.18
C LEU A 289 -15.75 -16.25 -9.12
N ARG A 290 -16.41 -15.77 -10.18
CA ARG A 290 -17.03 -16.63 -11.21
C ARG A 290 -15.95 -17.18 -12.14
N ASP A 291 -16.25 -18.33 -12.75
CA ASP A 291 -15.43 -18.85 -13.84
C ASP A 291 -15.64 -18.05 -15.12
N ASP A 292 -14.52 -17.71 -15.78
CA ASP A 292 -14.48 -16.98 -17.04
C ASP A 292 -14.59 -17.88 -18.28
N SER A 293 -14.82 -19.19 -18.11
CA SER A 293 -14.85 -20.20 -19.19
C SER A 293 -16.02 -20.05 -20.18
N GLY A 294 -16.75 -18.93 -20.17
CA GLY A 294 -17.91 -18.67 -21.02
C GLY A 294 -17.83 -17.47 -21.97
N SER A 295 -16.80 -16.61 -21.93
CA SER A 295 -16.71 -15.44 -22.84
C SER A 295 -15.75 -15.69 -24.00
N THR A 296 -16.06 -16.72 -24.81
CA THR A 296 -15.62 -16.77 -26.21
C THR A 296 -16.88 -16.59 -27.06
N THR A 297 -17.33 -15.34 -27.20
CA THR A 297 -18.27 -15.02 -28.28
C THR A 297 -17.51 -15.18 -29.59
N ALA A 298 -17.79 -16.29 -30.26
CA ALA A 298 -17.58 -16.46 -31.68
C ALA A 298 -18.19 -15.26 -32.42
N GLY A 299 -17.33 -14.46 -33.04
CA GLY A 299 -17.70 -13.51 -34.08
C GLY A 299 -17.07 -13.99 -35.39
N CYS A 300 -17.82 -14.81 -36.13
CA CYS A 300 -17.76 -14.79 -37.60
C CYS A 300 -18.50 -13.55 -38.10
#